data_AF-A0A1A9N8A1-F1
#
_entry.id   AF-A0A1A9N8A1-F1
#
_cell.length_a   1.000
_cell.length_b   1.000
_cell.length_c   1.000
_cell.angle_alpha   90.00
_cell.angle_beta   90.00
_cell.angle_gamma   90.00
#
_symmetry.space_group_name_H-M   'P 1'
#
loop_
_entity.id
_entity.type
_entity.pdbx_description
1 polymer ?
#
loop_
_entity_poly.entity_id
_entity_poly.type
_entity_poly.pdbx_seq_one_letter_code
_entity_poly.pdbx_strand_id
1 'polypeptide(L)' 'MLREILRESRKFNPREFRVVASQQVIDLFLEEESQHLAMLIDFIGKPVSLQVESNLSQEQYDIVLM' A
#
# COMPACT_ATOMS: atom_id res chain seq x y z
N MET A 1 -3.86 -6.64 4.69
CA MET A 1 -3.53 -5.34 4.08
C MET A 1 -4.68 -4.67 3.33
N LEU A 2 -5.15 -5.14 2.16
CA LEU A 2 -6.07 -4.37 1.29
C LEU A 2 -7.36 -3.88 1.99
N ARG A 3 -7.92 -4.69 2.90
CA ARG A 3 -9.08 -4.30 3.73
C ARG A 3 -8.79 -3.17 4.71
N GLU A 4 -7.55 -3.03 5.14
CA GLU A 4 -7.09 -2.04 6.09
C GLU A 4 -6.96 -0.67 5.42
N ILE A 5 -6.39 -0.63 4.21
CA ILE A 5 -6.34 0.58 3.37
C ILE A 5 -7.76 1.12 3.12
N LEU A 6 -8.73 0.24 2.83
CA LEU A 6 -10.13 0.64 2.65
C LEU A 6 -10.76 1.24 3.91
N ARG A 7 -10.46 0.68 5.09
CA ARG A 7 -10.96 1.18 6.37
C ARG A 7 -10.40 2.56 6.69
N GLU A 8 -9.08 2.71 6.55
CA GLU A 8 -8.39 3.98 6.85
C GLU A 8 -8.74 5.07 5.83
N SER A 9 -8.94 4.71 4.56
CA SER A 9 -9.39 5.64 3.51
C SER A 9 -10.73 6.29 3.82
N ARG A 10 -11.70 5.52 4.32
CA ARG A 10 -13.01 6.05 4.72
C ARG A 10 -12.94 6.88 6.00
N LYS A 11 -12.03 6.54 6.91
CA LYS A 11 -11.95 7.17 8.24
C LYS A 11 -11.21 8.51 8.20
N PHE A 12 -10.15 8.62 7.40
CA PHE A 12 -9.26 9.77 7.42
C PHE A 12 -9.28 10.63 6.15
N ASN A 13 -9.86 10.12 5.06
CA ASN A 13 -9.86 10.79 3.75
C ASN A 13 -8.50 11.42 3.36
N PRO A 14 -7.37 10.70 3.47
CA PRO A 14 -6.04 11.23 3.16
C PRO A 14 -5.94 11.64 1.69
N ARG A 15 -5.02 12.53 1.33
CA ARG A 15 -4.78 12.90 -0.06
C ARG A 15 -4.01 11.81 -0.81
N GLU A 16 -3.11 11.11 -0.13
CA GLU A 16 -2.33 10.01 -0.70
C GLU A 16 -2.09 8.90 0.32
N PHE A 17 -1.80 7.71 -0.19
CA PHE A 17 -1.33 6.58 0.61
C PHE A 17 0.12 6.26 0.26
N ARG A 18 0.88 5.85 1.26
CA ARG A 18 2.21 5.28 1.07
C ARG A 18 2.31 3.94 1.77
N VAL A 19 2.64 2.91 1.01
CA VAL A 19 2.94 1.58 1.52
C VAL A 19 4.45 1.49 1.69
N VAL A 20 4.88 1.25 2.91
CA VAL A 20 6.29 1.06 3.26
C VAL A 20 6.48 -0.40 3.63
N ALA A 21 7.34 -1.12 2.92
CA ALA A 21 7.53 -2.54 3.15
C ALA A 21 8.94 -3.01 2.80
N SER A 22 9.26 -4.26 3.13
CA SER A 22 10.49 -4.91 2.67
C SER A 22 10.51 -5.04 1.15
N GLN A 23 11.70 -5.15 0.56
CA GLN A 23 11.88 -5.32 -0.90
C GLN A 23 11.02 -6.47 -1.46
N GLN A 24 11.04 -7.63 -0.80
CA GLN A 24 10.30 -8.80 -1.24
C GLN A 24 8.78 -8.56 -1.27
N VAL A 25 8.24 -7.80 -0.32
CA VAL A 25 6.81 -7.46 -0.28
C VAL A 25 6.48 -6.46 -1.38
N ILE A 26 7.35 -5.49 -1.66
CA ILE A 26 7.16 -4.56 -2.78
C ILE A 26 7.19 -5.31 -4.12
N ASP A 27 8.13 -6.24 -4.31
CA ASP A 27 8.23 -7.05 -5.53
C ASP A 27 6.96 -7.89 -5.73
N LEU A 28 6.45 -8.52 -4.66
CA LEU A 28 5.16 -9.23 -4.70
C LEU A 28 4.00 -8.32 -5.15
N PHE A 29 3.96 -7.07 -4.67
CA PHE A 29 2.94 -6.09 -5.09
C PHE A 29 3.08 -5.66 -6.55
N LEU A 30 4.30 -5.56 -7.05
CA LEU A 30 4.57 -5.12 -8.42
C LEU A 30 4.42 -6.25 -9.45
N GLU A 31 4.63 -7.49 -9.04
CA GLU A 31 4.54 -8.65 -9.92
C GLU A 31 3.20 -9.36 -9.75
N GLU A 32 3.01 -10.08 -8.66
CA GLU A 32 1.87 -10.99 -8.45
C GLU A 32 0.56 -10.27 -8.14
N GLU A 33 0.62 -9.22 -7.30
CA GLU A 33 -0.58 -8.52 -6.80
C GLU A 33 -0.86 -7.19 -7.53
N SER A 34 -0.16 -6.93 -8.64
CA SER A 34 -0.22 -5.68 -9.39
C SER A 34 -1.62 -5.30 -9.84
N GLN A 35 -2.40 -6.28 -10.30
CA GLN A 35 -3.79 -6.08 -10.73
C GLN A 35 -4.70 -5.72 -9.55
N HIS A 36 -4.52 -6.36 -8.39
CA HIS A 36 -5.29 -6.03 -7.18
C HIS A 36 -4.96 -4.64 -6.65
N LEU A 37 -3.68 -4.24 -6.72
CA LEU A 37 -3.24 -2.90 -6.35
C LEU A 37 -3.84 -1.84 -7.28
N ALA A 38 -3.85 -2.08 -8.59
CA ALA A 38 -4.47 -1.17 -9.56
C ALA A 38 -5.98 -0.99 -9.30
N MET A 39 -6.72 -2.09 -9.09
CA MET A 39 -8.15 -2.02 -8.75
C MET A 39 -8.40 -1.25 -7.45
N LEU A 40 -7.52 -1.40 -6.45
CA LEU A 40 -7.62 -0.64 -5.20
C LEU A 40 -7.41 0.86 -5.44
N ILE A 41 -6.40 1.23 -6.22
CA ILE A 41 -6.10 2.63 -6.58
C ILE A 41 -7.29 3.25 -7.30
N ASP A 42 -7.84 2.55 -8.30
CA ASP A 42 -9.02 3.00 -9.05
C ASP A 42 -10.25 3.16 -8.15
N PHE A 43 -10.47 2.22 -7.22
CA PHE A 43 -11.58 2.27 -6.29
C PHE A 43 -11.47 3.41 -5.28
N ILE A 44 -10.26 3.66 -4.76
CA ILE A 44 -10.01 4.71 -3.76
C ILE A 44 -9.92 6.10 -4.42
N GLY A 45 -9.53 6.17 -5.70
CA GLY A 45 -9.38 7.41 -6.46
C GLY A 45 -8.26 8.30 -5.94
N LYS A 46 -7.25 7.73 -5.27
CA LYS A 46 -6.13 8.46 -4.66
C LYS A 46 -4.82 7.78 -5.02
N PRO A 47 -3.73 8.55 -5.21
CA PRO A 47 -2.43 7.98 -5.49
C PRO A 47 -1.94 7.10 -4.34
N VAL A 48 -1.37 5.95 -4.69
CA VAL A 48 -0.68 5.04 -3.78
C VAL A 48 0.78 4.97 -4.21
N SER A 49 1.69 5.27 -3.30
CA SER A 49 3.14 5.15 -3.50
C SER A 49 3.69 3.94 -2.76
N LEU A 50 4.70 3.29 -3.35
CA LEU A 50 5.41 2.16 -2.76
C LEU A 50 6.81 2.61 -2.37
N GLN A 51 7.22 2.34 -1.14
CA GLN A 51 8.55 2.66 -0.61
C GLN A 51 9.17 1.41 0.01
N VAL A 52 10.39 1.09 -0.40
CA VAL A 52 11.18 0.03 0.21
C VAL A 52 11.85 0.58 1.46
N GLU A 53 11.76 -0.16 2.57
CA GLU A 53 12.50 0.16 3.79
C GLU A 53 13.32 -1.05 4.26
N SER A 54 14.64 -0.87 4.24
CA SER A 54 15.63 -1.93 4.46
C SER A 54 15.64 -2.48 5.89
N ASN A 55 15.06 -1.73 6.84
CA ASN A 55 15.01 -2.07 8.26
C ASN A 55 13.75 -2.87 8.64
N LEU A 56 12.80 -3.04 7.72
CA LEU A 56 11.60 -3.85 7.96
C LEU A 56 11.91 -5.33 7.71
N SER A 57 11.47 -6.20 8.61
CA SER A 57 11.59 -7.64 8.42
C SER A 57 10.70 -8.13 7.27
N GLN A 58 10.94 -9.36 6.82
CA GLN A 58 10.42 -9.95 5.57
C GLN A 58 8.88 -9.89 5.42
N GLU A 59 8.12 -9.78 6.52
CA GLU A 59 6.66 -9.71 6.52
C GLU A 59 6.10 -8.37 7.05
N GLN A 60 6.95 -7.41 7.41
CA GLN A 60 6.52 -6.13 7.94
C GLN A 60 6.24 -5.14 6.82
N TYR A 61 5.05 -4.54 6.88
CA TYR A 61 4.65 -3.38 6.10
C TYR A 61 3.91 -2.39 6.99
N ASP A 62 3.96 -1.13 6.61
CA ASP A 62 3.16 -0.06 7.22
C ASP A 62 2.48 0.77 6.13
N ILE A 63 1.34 1.38 6.47
CA ILE A 63 0.57 2.24 5.57
C ILE A 63 0.53 3.63 6.19
N VAL A 64 1.24 4.56 5.54
CA VAL A 64 1.26 5.96 5.93
C VAL A 64 0.17 6.72 5.17
N LEU A 65 -0.63 7.47 5.92
CA LEU A 65 -1.69 8.35 5.41
C LEU A 65 -1.14 9.78 5.37
N MET A 66 -1.26 10.49 4.24
CA MET A 66 -0.87 11.91 4.11
C MET A 66 -2.00 12.82 3.67
#